data_AF-A0A943UEG1-F1
#
_entry.id   AF-A0A943UEG1-F1
#
_cell.length_a   1.000
_cell.length_b   1.000
_cell.length_c   1.000
_cell.angle_alpha   90.00
_cell.angle_beta   90.00
_cell.angle_gamma   90.00
#
_symmetry.space_group_name_H-M   'P 1'
#
loop_
_entity.id
_entity.type
_entity.pdbx_description
1 polymer ?
#
loop_
_entity_poly.entity_id
_entity_poly.type
_entity_poly.pdbx_seq_one_letter_code
_entity_poly.pdbx_strand_id
1 'polypeptide(L)'
;MDEAAAEGADETLSLPATDAATGGRWARGMLLYLNRQAESLEVRTAFDAAFYAMARIDVESDTDMGGAWIVDAATHDLMRGKSCATLRRCVTTIR
;
A
#
# COMPACT_ATOMS: atom_id res chain seq x y z
N MET A 1 -31.74 19.07 -41.09
CA MET A 1 -31.30 17.67 -41.27
C MET A 1 -29.81 17.70 -41.10
N ASP A 2 -29.25 17.83 -39.89
CA ASP A 2 -29.50 17.09 -38.64
C ASP A 2 -29.57 15.58 -38.86
N GLU A 3 -28.42 14.93 -38.73
CA GLU A 3 -28.32 13.64 -38.06
C GLU A 3 -26.90 13.49 -37.53
N ALA A 4 -26.73 13.89 -36.27
CA ALA A 4 -25.57 13.55 -35.48
C ALA A 4 -25.64 12.07 -35.08
N ALA A 5 -24.75 11.24 -35.62
CA ALA A 5 -24.38 9.98 -35.01
C ALA A 5 -22.95 10.14 -34.49
N ALA A 6 -22.83 10.74 -33.30
CA ALA A 6 -21.64 10.53 -32.49
C ALA A 6 -21.62 9.04 -32.15
N GLU A 7 -20.75 8.31 -32.83
CA GLU A 7 -20.45 6.91 -32.59
C GLU A 7 -19.95 6.81 -31.13
N GLY A 8 -20.87 6.49 -30.23
CA GLY A 8 -20.57 6.36 -28.81
C GLY A 8 -19.57 5.25 -28.65
N ALA A 9 -18.35 5.59 -28.20
CA ALA A 9 -17.43 4.60 -27.71
C ALA A 9 -18.18 3.78 -26.65
N ASP A 10 -18.40 2.50 -26.93
CA ASP A 10 -18.81 1.54 -25.92
C ASP A 10 -17.66 1.49 -24.92
N GLU A 11 -17.70 2.35 -23.91
CA GLU A 11 -16.85 2.25 -22.74
C GLU A 11 -17.28 0.97 -22.02
N THR A 12 -16.82 -0.17 -22.54
CA THR A 12 -17.00 -1.45 -21.91
C THR A 12 -16.31 -1.34 -20.55
N LEU A 13 -17.10 -1.07 -19.51
CA LEU A 13 -16.61 -0.88 -18.15
C LEU A 13 -15.98 -2.21 -17.73
N SER A 14 -14.66 -2.30 -17.83
CA SER A 14 -13.91 -3.49 -17.39
C SER A 14 -13.96 -3.52 -15.88
N LEU A 15 -15.01 -4.19 -15.36
CA LEU A 15 -15.19 -4.35 -13.93
C LEU A 15 -14.10 -5.28 -13.40
N PRO A 16 -13.44 -4.95 -12.26
CA PRO A 16 -12.40 -5.79 -11.69
C PRO A 16 -12.92 -7.15 -11.18
N ALA A 17 -14.25 -7.31 -11.12
CA ALA A 17 -14.92 -8.56 -10.81
C ALA A 17 -16.28 -8.62 -11.53
N THR A 18 -16.62 -9.78 -12.08
CA THR A 18 -17.90 -10.02 -12.79
C THR A 18 -18.82 -11.00 -12.06
N ASP A 19 -18.37 -11.55 -10.93
CA ASP A 19 -19.13 -12.48 -10.08
C ASP A 19 -19.00 -12.11 -8.60
N ALA A 20 -19.94 -12.57 -7.78
CA ALA A 20 -20.00 -12.23 -6.36
C ALA A 20 -18.79 -12.75 -5.56
N ALA A 21 -18.23 -13.90 -5.92
CA ALA A 21 -17.08 -14.46 -5.20
C ALA A 21 -15.81 -13.65 -5.47
N THR A 22 -15.57 -13.28 -6.73
CA THR A 22 -14.46 -12.41 -7.14
C THR A 22 -14.67 -11.00 -6.60
N GLY A 23 -15.91 -10.50 -6.58
CA GLY A 23 -16.28 -9.22 -5.98
C GLY A 23 -15.97 -9.18 -4.48
N GLY A 24 -16.30 -10.23 -3.75
CA GLY A 24 -15.97 -10.37 -2.33
C GLY A 24 -14.46 -10.38 -2.06
N ARG A 25 -13.67 -11.09 -2.88
CA ARG A 25 -12.20 -11.08 -2.78
C ARG A 25 -11.62 -9.70 -3.08
N TRP A 26 -12.12 -9.03 -4.11
CA TRP A 26 -11.66 -7.70 -4.50
C TRP A 26 -11.98 -6.67 -3.41
N ALA A 27 -13.21 -6.65 -2.89
CA ALA A 27 -13.61 -5.78 -1.79
C ALA A 27 -12.74 -6.01 -0.54
N ARG A 28 -12.49 -7.27 -0.17
CA ARG A 28 -11.59 -7.61 0.94
C ARG A 28 -10.17 -7.10 0.70
N GLY A 29 -9.62 -7.31 -0.49
CA GLY A 29 -8.28 -6.83 -0.86
C GLY A 29 -8.18 -5.30 -0.78
N MET A 30 -9.20 -4.60 -1.27
CA MET A 30 -9.27 -3.14 -1.23
C MET A 30 -9.35 -2.62 0.21
N LEU A 31 -10.20 -3.20 1.06
CA LEU A 31 -10.30 -2.82 2.46
C LEU A 31 -8.99 -3.03 3.22
N LEU A 32 -8.29 -4.15 2.98
CA LEU A 32 -6.98 -4.40 3.58
C LEU A 32 -5.91 -3.41 3.08
N TYR A 33 -5.95 -3.06 1.79
CA TYR A 33 -5.04 -2.08 1.20
C TYR A 33 -5.26 -0.67 1.78
N LEU A 34 -6.52 -0.24 1.91
CA LEU A 34 -6.88 1.04 2.53
C LEU A 34 -6.50 1.07 4.02
N ASN A 35 -6.79 0.00 4.77
CA ASN A 35 -6.39 -0.10 6.18
C ASN A 35 -4.88 -0.04 6.37
N ARG A 36 -4.10 -0.62 5.45
CA ARG A 36 -2.63 -0.53 5.48
C ARG A 36 -2.12 0.90 5.27
N GLN A 37 -2.87 1.74 4.55
CA GLN A 37 -2.49 3.14 4.31
C GLN A 37 -2.89 4.09 5.44
N ALA A 38 -3.80 3.68 6.33
CA ALA A 38 -4.29 4.52 7.43
C ALA A 38 -3.18 4.92 8.42
N GLU A 39 -2.12 4.11 8.52
CA GLU A 39 -0.98 4.34 9.39
C GLU A 39 0.32 4.32 8.57
N SER A 40 1.27 5.18 8.94
CA SER A 40 2.62 5.21 8.35
C SER A 40 3.65 5.54 9.43
N LEU A 41 4.79 4.86 9.36
CA LEU A 41 5.94 5.14 10.22
C LEU A 41 7.13 5.53 9.34
N GLU A 42 7.83 6.60 9.72
CA GLU A 42 9.07 6.99 9.06
C GLU A 42 10.25 6.74 10.00
N VAL A 43 11.25 5.99 9.52
CA VAL A 43 12.46 5.68 10.29
C VAL A 43 13.67 6.25 9.57
N ARG A 44 14.44 7.07 10.29
CA ARG A 44 15.70 7.66 9.82
C ARG A 44 16.85 7.17 10.67
N THR A 45 17.88 6.64 10.04
CA THR A 45 19.02 6.02 10.73
C THR A 45 20.33 6.24 9.96
N ALA A 46 21.45 5.80 10.55
CA ALA A 46 22.68 5.55 9.81
C ALA A 46 22.41 4.54 8.67
N PHE A 47 23.31 4.48 7.69
CA PHE A 47 23.16 3.52 6.59
C PHE A 47 22.92 2.11 7.13
N ASP A 48 21.80 1.55 6.69
CA ASP A 48 21.38 0.19 6.97
C ASP A 48 20.92 -0.45 5.68
N ALA A 49 21.61 -1.50 5.26
CA ALA A 49 21.32 -2.28 4.05
C ALA A 49 20.11 -3.20 4.22
N ALA A 50 19.65 -3.44 5.46
CA ALA A 50 18.43 -4.19 5.74
C ALA A 50 17.15 -3.39 5.44
N PHE A 51 17.25 -2.09 5.16
CA PHE A 51 16.12 -1.27 4.73
C PHE A 51 15.90 -1.45 3.24
N TYR A 52 15.14 -2.47 2.87
CA TYR A 52 14.68 -2.71 1.50
C TYR A 52 13.17 -2.90 1.48
N ALA A 53 12.53 -2.63 0.34
CA ALA A 53 11.09 -2.80 0.19
C ALA A 53 10.67 -4.24 0.55
N MET A 54 9.52 -4.40 1.19
CA MET A 54 9.00 -5.65 1.75
C MET A 54 9.75 -6.21 2.97
N ALA A 55 10.84 -5.58 3.43
CA ALA A 55 11.47 -5.97 4.69
C ALA A 55 10.47 -5.78 5.84
N ARG A 56 10.37 -6.80 6.70
CA ARG A 56 9.56 -6.74 7.92
C ARG A 56 10.39 -6.15 9.05
N ILE A 57 9.80 -5.22 9.79
CA ILE A 57 10.36 -4.61 10.98
C ILE A 57 9.34 -4.76 12.12
N ASP A 58 9.71 -5.45 13.18
CA ASP A 58 8.91 -5.54 14.40
C ASP A 58 9.38 -4.45 15.37
N VAL A 59 8.47 -3.54 15.74
CA VAL A 59 8.72 -2.40 16.62
C VAL A 59 8.25 -2.74 18.02
N GLU A 60 9.17 -2.80 18.97
CA GLU A 60 8.84 -2.93 20.40
C GLU A 60 8.57 -1.54 20.98
N SER A 61 7.34 -1.31 21.45
CA SER A 61 6.92 -0.03 22.06
C SER A 61 5.71 -0.23 22.95
N ASP A 62 5.63 0.56 24.02
CA ASP A 62 4.46 0.63 24.91
C ASP A 62 3.33 1.50 24.35
N THR A 63 3.52 2.10 23.17
CA THR A 63 2.54 2.96 22.50
C THR A 63 1.89 2.23 21.33
N ASP A 64 0.87 2.86 20.73
CA ASP A 64 0.16 2.33 19.56
C ASP A 64 1.05 2.12 18.33
N MET A 65 2.31 2.57 18.34
CA MET A 65 3.28 2.31 17.26
C MET A 65 3.86 0.88 17.30
N GLY A 66 3.72 0.16 18.42
CA GLY A 66 4.25 -1.19 18.58
C GLY A 66 3.67 -2.22 17.61
N GLY A 67 4.43 -3.27 17.29
CA GLY A 67 3.99 -4.37 16.45
C GLY A 67 4.69 -4.44 15.10
N ALA A 68 4.07 -5.15 14.15
CA ALA A 68 4.69 -5.52 12.88
C ALA A 68 4.46 -4.49 11.79
N TRP A 69 5.54 -4.09 11.13
CA TRP A 69 5.56 -3.15 10.02
C TRP A 69 6.28 -3.74 8.82
N ILE A 70 5.95 -3.25 7.62
CA ILE A 70 6.63 -3.60 6.37
C ILE A 70 7.16 -2.33 5.72
N VAL A 71 8.40 -2.38 5.24
CA VAL A 71 9.01 -1.29 4.48
C VAL A 71 8.30 -1.18 3.12
N ASP A 72 7.67 -0.03 2.89
CA ASP A 72 7.00 0.32 1.63
C ASP A 72 8.02 0.90 0.65
N ALA A 73 8.86 1.81 1.14
CA ALA A 73 9.94 2.41 0.39
C ALA A 73 11.14 2.68 1.31
N ALA A 74 12.34 2.54 0.76
CA ALA A 74 13.59 2.91 1.40
C ALA A 74 14.42 3.79 0.46
N THR A 75 15.10 4.78 1.02
CA THR A 75 16.05 5.64 0.31
C THR A 75 17.37 5.65 1.07
N HIS A 76 18.45 5.38 0.35
CA HIS A 76 19.81 5.40 0.89
C HIS A 76 20.58 6.57 0.29
N ASP A 77 21.10 7.43 1.16
CA ASP A 77 22.11 8.42 0.81
C ASP A 77 23.49 7.84 1.17
N LEU A 78 24.17 7.27 0.18
CA LEU A 78 25.46 6.61 0.37
C LEU A 78 26.59 7.62 0.64
N MET A 79 26.46 8.86 0.17
CA MET A 79 27.46 9.90 0.39
C MET A 79 27.44 10.38 1.84
N ARG A 80 26.24 10.44 2.45
CA ARG A 80 26.05 10.84 3.85
C ARG A 80 25.95 9.67 4.83
N GLY A 81 25.92 8.43 4.32
CA GLY A 81 25.76 7.23 5.11
C GLY A 81 24.45 7.21 5.90
N LYS A 82 23.33 7.54 5.24
CA LYS A 82 21.99 7.59 5.86
C LYS A 82 20.99 6.71 5.13
N SER A 83 20.07 6.12 5.88
CA SER A 83 18.88 5.43 5.37
C SER A 83 17.62 6.10 5.90
N CYS A 84 16.61 6.22 5.05
CA CYS A 84 15.26 6.63 5.41
C CYS A 84 14.28 5.59 4.86
N ALA A 85 13.35 5.10 5.68
CA ALA A 85 12.31 4.19 5.22
C ALA A 85 10.92 4.68 5.64
N THR A 86 9.97 4.49 4.75
CA THR A 86 8.53 4.60 5.02
C THR A 86 7.99 3.20 5.20
N LEU A 87 7.33 2.97 6.33
CA LEU A 87 6.76 1.68 6.69
C LEU A 87 5.24 1.77 6.75
N ARG A 88 4.59 0.65 6.46
CA ARG A 88 3.14 0.45 6.61
C ARG A 88 2.86 -0.67 7.58
N ARG A 89 1.73 -0.58 8.29
CA ARG A 89 1.37 -1.59 9.29
C ARG A 89 1.02 -2.92 8.62
N CYS A 90 1.49 -4.02 9.19
CA CYS A 90 1.07 -5.36 8.79
C CYS A 90 -0.34 -5.63 9.32
N VAL A 91 -1.34 -5.42 8.47
CA VAL A 91 -2.75 -5.62 8.81
C VAL A 91 -3.24 -6.96 8.23
N THR A 92 -3.78 -7.83 9.09
CA THR A 92 -4.40 -9.11 8.71
C THR A 92 -5.92 -9.11 8.89
N THR A 93 -6.46 -8.12 9.58
CA THR A 93 -7.89 -7.94 9.87
C THR A 93 -8.42 -6.64 9.28
N ILE A 94 -9.67 -6.64 8.84
CA ILE A 94 -10.33 -5.40 8.45
C ILE A 94 -10.83 -4.74 9.74
N ARG A 95 -10.38 -3.51 9.99
CA ARG A 95 -10.92 -2.63 11.03
C ARG A 95 -12.01 -1.74 10.44
#